data_AF-A0A7X0U2T2-F1
#
_entry.id   AF-A0A7X0U2T2-F1
#
_cell.length_a   1.000
_cell.length_b   1.000
_cell.length_c   1.000
_cell.angle_alpha   90.00
_cell.angle_beta   90.00
_cell.angle_gamma   90.00
#
_symmetry.space_group_name_H-M   'P 1'
#
loop_
_entity.id
_entity.type
_entity.pdbx_description
1 polymer ?
#
loop_
_entity_poly.entity_id
_entity_poly.type
_entity_poly.pdbx_seq_one_letter_code
_entity_poly.pdbx_strand_id
1 'polypeptide(L)'
;MIRIAPVGRALAVVAATSLALTACGGGGGDTATQASQSAAPASSAPAAKGDGTLTLGTLLPQTGSLAFLGPPEFAGVDLALKEINEAGGVLGKPVQKFDTDSGDTTTNIASQSVDKLLAQKADAIIGAASSSVSESVIDKITGAGVVHFSPANTSDKFTTIEDKGLYFRTSPPDKLQGRVLGDLIIADGNDTVGILAMQDSYGTGLADQVQKTVTDGGGEVVERVDYDPKAADFSADVAKLKAKNPKGIVLIGFEETAKVVQELVKQGMPADKHKWYMVDGNTSNTNYVKMPKGTLTGVKGTIPGAAAPEEFQKKLTGVNPDLEDFSYAPESYDAANLIALAAEAAKSDAGVDIAAKLMEVSKGGTKCKSFKECVDLLKAGTDIDYDGVSGPVEFDEAGDPAVATIGIYQYGDDNKYASKALEYRTGNIAG
;
A
#
# COMPACT_ATOMS: atom_id res chain seq x y z
N MET A 1 -2.56 -56.17 44.95
CA MET A 1 -3.54 -57.28 44.95
C MET A 1 -4.78 -56.90 44.15
N ILE A 2 -4.99 -57.63 43.05
CA ILE A 2 -6.29 -58.18 42.61
C ILE A 2 -7.37 -57.15 42.19
N ARG A 3 -7.47 -56.82 40.89
CA ARG A 3 -8.39 -57.40 39.88
C ARG A 3 -9.87 -57.33 40.27
N ILE A 4 -10.69 -56.72 39.41
CA ILE A 4 -11.97 -57.25 38.86
C ILE A 4 -12.41 -56.35 37.68
N ALA A 5 -12.48 -56.95 36.50
CA ALA A 5 -13.41 -56.66 35.38
C ALA A 5 -14.53 -57.75 35.45
N PRO A 6 -15.59 -57.85 34.60
CA PRO A 6 -15.82 -57.30 33.25
C PRO A 6 -17.28 -56.82 32.99
N VAL A 7 -17.66 -56.28 31.83
CA VAL A 7 -18.40 -56.87 30.68
C VAL A 7 -19.14 -55.64 30.09
N GLY A 8 -19.25 -55.29 28.81
CA GLY A 8 -19.17 -55.99 27.54
C GLY A 8 -20.37 -55.52 26.71
N ARG A 9 -20.16 -54.93 25.53
CA ARG A 9 -21.09 -55.02 24.39
C ARG A 9 -20.44 -54.50 23.12
N ALA A 10 -20.32 -55.41 22.17
CA ALA A 10 -19.89 -55.21 20.81
C ALA A 10 -21.00 -54.57 19.97
N LEU A 11 -20.61 -53.81 18.95
CA LEU A 11 -21.36 -53.71 17.70
C LEU A 11 -20.39 -53.47 16.54
N ALA A 12 -20.63 -54.25 15.49
CA ALA A 12 -19.78 -54.51 14.35
C ALA A 12 -19.82 -53.38 13.32
N VAL A 13 -18.70 -53.14 12.65
CA VAL A 13 -18.64 -52.47 11.34
C VAL A 13 -17.92 -53.41 10.39
N VAL A 14 -18.60 -53.76 9.29
CA VAL A 14 -18.13 -54.64 8.22
C VAL A 14 -18.08 -53.83 6.91
N ALA A 15 -17.15 -54.25 6.05
CA ALA A 15 -16.91 -53.93 4.64
C ALA A 15 -16.00 -52.70 4.41
N ALA A 16 -14.69 -52.85 4.21
CA ALA A 16 -13.92 -53.59 3.17
C ALA A 16 -13.98 -52.92 1.78
N THR A 17 -12.86 -52.30 1.39
CA THR A 17 -12.48 -52.09 -0.01
C THR A 17 -10.98 -52.31 -0.17
N SER A 18 -10.72 -53.45 -0.81
CA SER A 18 -9.51 -54.02 -1.40
C SER A 18 -8.35 -53.08 -1.80
N LEU A 19 -7.18 -53.29 -1.18
CA LEU A 19 -5.87 -53.03 -1.78
C LEU A 19 -5.52 -54.21 -2.71
N ALA A 20 -5.23 -53.92 -3.98
CA ALA A 20 -4.59 -54.85 -4.88
C ALA A 20 -3.06 -54.69 -4.78
N LEU A 21 -2.39 -55.65 -4.14
CA LEU A 21 -0.96 -55.89 -4.31
C LEU A 21 -0.79 -56.88 -5.47
N THR A 22 -0.07 -56.47 -6.52
CA THR A 22 0.56 -57.39 -7.46
C THR A 22 2.07 -57.13 -7.46
N ALA A 23 2.80 -58.11 -6.94
CA ALA A 23 4.24 -58.22 -7.01
C ALA A 23 4.62 -59.31 -8.02
N CYS A 24 5.61 -59.02 -8.86
CA CYS A 24 6.56 -59.89 -9.58
C CYS A 24 7.42 -58.90 -10.39
N GLY A 25 8.73 -58.74 -10.27
CA GLY A 25 9.79 -59.72 -9.99
C GLY A 25 10.59 -59.93 -11.28
N GLY A 26 11.75 -59.28 -11.43
CA GLY A 26 12.68 -59.47 -12.56
C GLY A 26 13.71 -58.36 -12.69
N GLY A 27 14.99 -58.68 -12.48
CA GLY A 27 16.09 -57.73 -12.29
C GLY A 27 16.71 -57.13 -13.56
N GLY A 28 17.61 -56.18 -13.34
CA GLY A 28 18.44 -55.53 -14.35
C GLY A 28 18.68 -54.07 -13.96
N GLY A 29 19.89 -53.75 -13.48
CA GLY A 29 20.25 -52.39 -13.12
C GLY A 29 20.33 -51.50 -14.37
N ASP A 30 19.82 -50.28 -14.26
CA ASP A 30 20.27 -49.12 -15.01
C ASP A 30 19.78 -47.85 -14.30
N THR A 31 20.67 -46.87 -14.23
CA THR A 31 20.51 -45.52 -13.65
C THR A 31 19.32 -44.78 -14.24
N ALA A 32 18.30 -44.49 -13.42
CA ALA A 32 17.14 -43.68 -13.79
C ALA A 32 17.20 -42.29 -13.16
N THR A 33 17.42 -41.30 -14.02
CA THR A 33 17.21 -39.86 -13.85
C THR A 33 15.84 -39.59 -13.21
N GLN A 34 15.80 -38.90 -12.07
CA GLN A 34 14.54 -38.39 -11.50
C GLN A 34 14.00 -37.29 -12.42
N ALA A 35 12.99 -37.63 -13.21
CA ALA A 35 12.15 -36.65 -13.88
C ALA A 35 11.34 -35.89 -12.82
N SER A 36 11.63 -34.60 -12.66
CA SER A 36 10.80 -33.67 -11.89
C SER A 36 9.38 -33.72 -12.43
N GLN A 37 8.42 -34.07 -11.57
CA GLN A 37 7.00 -33.94 -11.89
C GLN A 37 6.71 -32.45 -12.08
N SER A 38 6.52 -32.06 -13.34
CA SER A 38 6.01 -30.75 -13.74
C SER A 38 4.73 -30.49 -12.97
N ALA A 39 4.71 -29.42 -12.16
CA ALA A 39 3.47 -28.86 -11.64
C ALA A 39 2.54 -28.61 -12.83
N ALA A 40 1.29 -29.07 -12.73
CA ALA A 40 0.27 -28.75 -13.71
C ALA A 40 0.13 -27.23 -13.80
N PRO A 41 -0.04 -26.66 -15.01
CA PRO A 41 -0.29 -25.23 -15.14
C PRO A 41 -1.51 -24.85 -14.29
N ALA A 42 -1.35 -23.82 -13.46
CA ALA A 42 -2.46 -23.21 -12.76
C ALA A 42 -3.53 -22.88 -13.80
N SER A 43 -4.73 -23.45 -13.63
CA SER A 43 -5.88 -23.15 -14.47
C SER A 43 -6.09 -21.63 -14.44
N SER A 44 -5.80 -20.96 -15.57
CA SER A 44 -6.17 -19.56 -15.76
C SER A 44 -7.68 -19.46 -15.61
N ALA A 45 -8.15 -18.86 -14.51
CA ALA A 45 -9.54 -18.47 -14.40
C ALA A 45 -9.88 -17.61 -15.64
N PRO A 46 -11.01 -17.83 -16.32
CA PRO A 46 -11.43 -16.95 -17.40
C PRO A 46 -11.50 -15.52 -16.85
N ALA A 47 -10.85 -14.57 -17.54
CA ALA A 47 -10.96 -13.16 -17.19
C ALA A 47 -12.44 -12.79 -17.05
N ALA A 48 -12.79 -12.11 -15.96
CA ALA A 48 -14.15 -11.70 -15.71
C ALA A 48 -14.65 -10.85 -16.89
N LYS A 49 -15.75 -11.28 -17.52
CA LYS A 49 -16.42 -10.45 -18.52
C LYS A 49 -17.26 -9.43 -17.78
N GLY A 50 -17.20 -8.18 -18.23
CA GLY A 50 -18.05 -7.11 -17.71
C GLY A 50 -19.54 -7.46 -17.77
N ASP A 51 -20.29 -7.09 -16.73
CA ASP A 51 -21.75 -7.24 -16.68
C ASP A 51 -22.51 -5.92 -16.91
N GLY A 52 -21.74 -4.90 -17.29
CA GLY A 52 -22.19 -3.54 -17.52
C GLY A 52 -22.46 -2.77 -16.23
N THR A 53 -21.92 -3.19 -15.10
CA THR A 53 -22.07 -2.53 -13.80
C THR A 53 -20.72 -2.48 -13.11
N LEU A 54 -20.07 -1.31 -13.12
CA LEU A 54 -18.79 -1.15 -12.44
C LEU A 54 -18.94 -1.45 -10.94
N THR A 55 -18.26 -2.49 -10.49
CA THR A 55 -18.22 -2.94 -9.11
C THR A 55 -16.83 -2.72 -8.54
N LEU A 56 -16.72 -1.85 -7.55
CA LEU A 56 -15.48 -1.52 -6.87
C LEU A 56 -15.41 -2.22 -5.52
N GLY A 57 -14.28 -2.87 -5.24
CA GLY A 57 -13.91 -3.30 -3.90
C GLY A 57 -12.95 -2.32 -3.25
N THR A 58 -13.01 -2.16 -1.94
CA THR A 58 -11.91 -1.54 -1.19
C THR A 58 -11.22 -2.59 -0.32
N LEU A 59 -9.90 -2.61 -0.35
CA LEU A 59 -9.04 -3.38 0.53
C LEU A 59 -8.20 -2.40 1.36
N LEU A 60 -8.85 -1.56 2.15
CA LEU A 60 -8.24 -0.46 2.89
C LEU A 60 -8.16 -0.81 4.39
N PRO A 61 -7.21 -0.24 5.15
CA PRO A 61 -6.94 -0.67 6.51
C PRO A 61 -8.06 -0.23 7.45
N GLN A 62 -8.84 -1.18 7.97
CA GLN A 62 -9.77 -0.96 9.09
C GLN A 62 -9.15 -1.42 10.41
N THR A 63 -8.26 -2.40 10.34
CA THR A 63 -7.46 -2.89 11.47
C THR A 63 -5.98 -2.93 11.10
N GLY A 64 -5.14 -3.20 12.11
CA GLY A 64 -3.70 -3.33 11.94
C GLY A 64 -2.95 -2.00 12.05
N SER A 65 -1.65 -2.07 11.78
CA SER A 65 -0.67 -1.02 12.04
C SER A 65 -0.89 0.28 11.23
N LEU A 66 -1.66 0.20 10.14
CA LEU A 66 -2.00 1.33 9.27
C LEU A 66 -3.48 1.78 9.39
N ALA A 67 -4.23 1.33 10.40
CA ALA A 67 -5.65 1.66 10.54
C ALA A 67 -5.95 3.18 10.62
N PHE A 68 -4.95 4.02 10.94
CA PHE A 68 -5.10 5.47 10.92
C PHE A 68 -5.29 6.06 9.50
N LEU A 69 -4.83 5.36 8.46
CA LEU A 69 -5.00 5.77 7.06
C LEU A 69 -6.38 5.40 6.49
N GLY A 70 -7.06 4.43 7.10
CA GLY A 70 -8.36 3.95 6.62
C GLY A 70 -9.40 5.06 6.48
N PRO A 71 -9.74 5.81 7.55
CA PRO A 71 -10.79 6.81 7.51
C PRO A 71 -10.64 7.83 6.36
N PRO A 72 -9.48 8.48 6.12
CA PRO A 72 -9.32 9.38 4.98
C PRO A 72 -9.41 8.67 3.62
N GLU A 73 -8.82 7.48 3.47
CA GLU A 73 -8.87 6.72 2.20
C GLU A 73 -10.32 6.32 1.84
N PHE A 74 -11.07 5.77 2.80
CA PHE A 74 -12.49 5.42 2.63
C PHE A 74 -13.32 6.65 2.26
N ALA A 75 -13.12 7.78 2.96
CA ALA A 75 -13.83 9.02 2.67
C ALA A 75 -13.51 9.56 1.26
N GLY A 76 -12.27 9.41 0.79
CA GLY A 76 -11.87 9.74 -0.58
C GLY A 76 -12.62 8.93 -1.63
N VAL A 77 -12.65 7.60 -1.47
CA VAL A 77 -13.42 6.71 -2.35
C VAL A 77 -14.91 7.06 -2.32
N ASP A 78 -15.49 7.21 -1.12
CA ASP A 78 -16.92 7.52 -0.97
C ASP A 78 -17.33 8.84 -1.61
N LEU A 79 -16.48 9.87 -1.46
CA LEU A 79 -16.70 11.16 -2.12
C LEU A 79 -16.69 11.03 -3.64
N ALA A 80 -15.71 10.29 -4.21
CA ALA A 80 -15.64 10.06 -5.65
C ALA A 80 -16.89 9.35 -6.16
N LEU A 81 -17.30 8.26 -5.52
CA LEU A 81 -18.47 7.49 -5.96
C LEU A 81 -19.77 8.28 -5.84
N LYS A 82 -19.90 9.12 -4.82
CA LYS A 82 -21.03 10.05 -4.71
C LYS A 82 -21.08 10.98 -5.93
N GLU A 83 -19.98 11.63 -6.27
CA GLU A 83 -19.93 12.58 -7.40
C GLU A 83 -20.07 11.87 -8.77
N ILE A 84 -19.50 10.67 -8.93
CA ILE A 84 -19.68 9.81 -10.12
C ILE A 84 -21.16 9.45 -10.31
N ASN A 85 -21.82 8.98 -9.25
CA ASN A 85 -23.22 8.58 -9.32
C ASN A 85 -24.17 9.77 -9.54
N GLU A 86 -23.87 10.93 -8.94
CA GLU A 86 -24.58 12.21 -9.21
C GLU A 86 -24.41 12.66 -10.68
N ALA A 87 -23.29 12.31 -11.33
CA ALA A 87 -23.03 12.58 -12.74
C ALA A 87 -23.69 11.56 -13.71
N GLY A 88 -24.48 10.61 -13.19
CA GLY A 88 -25.17 9.59 -13.99
C GLY A 88 -24.50 8.21 -13.96
N GLY A 89 -23.47 8.03 -13.14
CA GLY A 89 -22.77 6.77 -12.96
C GLY A 89 -21.84 6.41 -14.12
N VAL A 90 -21.48 5.12 -14.19
CA VAL A 90 -20.60 4.54 -15.19
C VAL A 90 -21.40 3.59 -16.10
N LEU A 91 -21.22 3.71 -17.41
CA LEU A 91 -22.01 2.99 -18.43
C LEU A 91 -23.53 3.19 -18.24
N GLY A 92 -23.91 4.35 -17.70
CA GLY A 92 -25.30 4.72 -17.41
C GLY A 92 -25.91 4.03 -16.18
N LYS A 93 -25.10 3.39 -15.33
CA LYS A 93 -25.54 2.77 -14.07
C LYS A 93 -24.76 3.30 -12.86
N PRO A 94 -25.37 3.35 -11.67
CA PRO A 94 -24.63 3.63 -10.45
C PRO A 94 -23.53 2.60 -10.20
N VAL A 95 -22.37 3.07 -9.75
CA VAL A 95 -21.24 2.23 -9.31
C VAL A 95 -21.59 1.52 -8.01
N GLN A 96 -21.28 0.22 -7.92
CA GLN A 96 -21.41 -0.56 -6.68
C GLN A 96 -20.09 -0.57 -5.91
N LYS A 97 -20.16 -0.54 -4.58
CA LYS A 97 -18.99 -0.56 -3.69
C LYS A 97 -19.14 -1.65 -2.64
N PHE A 98 -18.06 -2.38 -2.38
CA PHE A 98 -17.94 -3.31 -1.26
C PHE A 98 -16.68 -3.02 -0.44
N ASP A 99 -16.89 -2.75 0.85
CA ASP A 99 -15.80 -2.43 1.76
C ASP A 99 -15.26 -3.68 2.46
N THR A 100 -13.94 -3.83 2.46
CA THR A 100 -13.24 -4.86 3.22
C THR A 100 -11.99 -4.32 3.89
N ASP A 101 -11.55 -5.04 4.93
CA ASP A 101 -10.34 -4.73 5.69
C ASP A 101 -9.11 -5.36 5.02
N SER A 102 -7.99 -4.63 4.98
CA SER A 102 -6.70 -5.18 4.60
C SER A 102 -5.99 -5.92 5.75
N GLY A 103 -6.21 -5.48 7.00
CA GLY A 103 -5.42 -5.90 8.15
C GLY A 103 -3.91 -5.75 7.95
N ASP A 104 -3.14 -6.56 8.66
CA ASP A 104 -1.68 -6.68 8.51
C ASP A 104 -1.29 -8.06 7.94
N THR A 105 -0.05 -8.17 7.47
CA THR A 105 0.58 -9.44 7.00
C THR A 105 0.72 -10.51 8.09
N THR A 106 0.45 -10.17 9.35
CA THR A 106 0.37 -11.13 10.47
C THR A 106 -0.94 -11.91 10.48
N THR A 107 -1.93 -11.49 9.70
CA THR A 107 -3.26 -12.07 9.64
C THR A 107 -3.56 -12.63 8.25
N ASN A 108 -4.66 -13.36 8.12
CA ASN A 108 -5.16 -13.81 6.80
C ASN A 108 -6.30 -12.90 6.27
N ILE A 109 -6.47 -11.71 6.86
CA ILE A 109 -7.60 -10.83 6.57
C ILE A 109 -7.60 -10.41 5.10
N ALA A 110 -6.48 -9.89 4.58
CA ALA A 110 -6.39 -9.45 3.18
C ALA A 110 -6.79 -10.54 2.18
N SER A 111 -6.28 -11.75 2.36
CA SER A 111 -6.59 -12.89 1.47
C SER A 111 -8.09 -13.23 1.47
N GLN A 112 -8.72 -13.25 2.66
CA GLN A 112 -10.16 -13.50 2.81
C GLN A 112 -11.01 -12.34 2.29
N SER A 113 -10.54 -11.11 2.45
CA SER A 113 -11.19 -9.91 1.93
C SER A 113 -11.20 -9.93 0.40
N VAL A 114 -10.08 -10.27 -0.24
CA VAL A 114 -10.04 -10.44 -1.70
C VAL A 114 -10.96 -11.57 -2.17
N ASP A 115 -11.01 -12.71 -1.47
CA ASP A 115 -11.96 -13.79 -1.84
C ASP A 115 -13.42 -13.31 -1.81
N LYS A 116 -13.78 -12.46 -0.83
CA LYS A 116 -15.12 -11.85 -0.75
C LYS A 116 -15.35 -10.88 -1.90
N LEU A 117 -14.38 -10.00 -2.21
CA LEU A 117 -14.50 -9.02 -3.29
C LEU A 117 -14.64 -9.70 -4.65
N LEU A 118 -13.86 -10.75 -4.93
CA LEU A 118 -13.98 -11.54 -6.14
C LEU A 118 -15.34 -12.27 -6.22
N ALA A 119 -15.86 -12.76 -5.09
CA ALA A 119 -17.20 -13.35 -5.03
C ALA A 119 -18.31 -12.32 -5.29
N GLN A 120 -18.08 -11.06 -4.96
CA GLN A 120 -18.95 -9.92 -5.32
C GLN A 120 -18.72 -9.41 -6.74
N LYS A 121 -17.85 -10.07 -7.53
CA LYS A 121 -17.49 -9.68 -8.89
C LYS A 121 -16.91 -8.26 -9.00
N ALA A 122 -16.04 -7.89 -8.06
CA ALA A 122 -15.30 -6.64 -8.19
C ALA A 122 -14.50 -6.61 -9.51
N ASP A 123 -14.64 -5.52 -10.26
CA ASP A 123 -13.91 -5.24 -11.50
C ASP A 123 -12.57 -4.57 -11.23
N ALA A 124 -12.52 -3.80 -10.14
CA ALA A 124 -11.32 -3.21 -9.59
C ALA A 124 -11.35 -3.22 -8.06
N ILE A 125 -10.17 -3.32 -7.45
CA ILE A 125 -9.97 -3.29 -6.00
C ILE A 125 -9.02 -2.13 -5.68
N ILE A 126 -9.52 -1.15 -4.92
CA ILE A 126 -8.73 -0.01 -4.42
C ILE A 126 -8.09 -0.40 -3.09
N GLY A 127 -6.76 -0.35 -3.00
CA GLY A 127 -5.97 -0.80 -1.86
C GLY A 127 -4.87 -1.78 -2.27
N ALA A 128 -4.16 -2.45 -1.37
CA ALA A 128 -4.04 -2.08 0.03
C ALA A 128 -3.03 -0.94 0.20
N ALA A 129 -3.10 -0.27 1.36
CA ALA A 129 -2.17 0.80 1.71
C ALA A 129 -0.75 0.28 1.99
N SER A 130 -0.62 -0.88 2.66
CA SER A 130 0.68 -1.51 2.91
C SER A 130 1.21 -2.21 1.66
N SER A 131 2.48 -1.93 1.29
CA SER A 131 3.16 -2.66 0.21
C SER A 131 3.17 -4.16 0.43
N SER A 132 3.57 -4.61 1.63
CA SER A 132 3.65 -6.04 1.94
C SER A 132 2.28 -6.74 1.95
N VAL A 133 1.19 -6.03 2.30
CA VAL A 133 -0.17 -6.57 2.18
C VAL A 133 -0.56 -6.68 0.71
N SER A 134 -0.36 -5.64 -0.09
CA SER A 134 -0.63 -5.65 -1.54
C SER A 134 0.15 -6.75 -2.25
N GLU A 135 1.43 -6.94 -1.94
CA GLU A 135 2.26 -8.02 -2.49
C GLU A 135 1.71 -9.42 -2.18
N SER A 136 1.07 -9.60 -1.02
CA SER A 136 0.52 -10.89 -0.62
C SER A 136 -0.74 -11.30 -1.40
N VAL A 137 -1.40 -10.36 -2.08
CA VAL A 137 -2.68 -10.59 -2.77
C VAL A 137 -2.67 -10.23 -4.25
N ILE A 138 -1.64 -9.53 -4.76
CA ILE A 138 -1.59 -9.05 -6.15
C ILE A 138 -1.82 -10.18 -7.16
N ASP A 139 -1.12 -11.32 -7.01
CA ASP A 139 -1.29 -12.48 -7.90
C ASP A 139 -2.71 -13.03 -7.91
N LYS A 140 -3.43 -12.93 -6.79
CA LYS A 140 -4.82 -13.38 -6.69
C LYS A 140 -5.75 -12.41 -7.43
N ILE A 141 -5.55 -11.11 -7.25
CA ILE A 141 -6.38 -10.05 -7.85
C ILE A 141 -6.16 -10.03 -9.37
N THR A 142 -4.92 -9.86 -9.81
CA THR A 142 -4.56 -9.82 -11.24
C THR A 142 -4.75 -11.18 -11.90
N GLY A 143 -4.60 -12.27 -11.14
CA GLY A 143 -4.98 -13.63 -11.47
C GLY A 143 -6.42 -13.78 -11.96
N ALA A 144 -7.34 -13.02 -11.37
CA ALA A 144 -8.76 -13.01 -11.70
C ALA A 144 -9.13 -12.02 -12.82
N GLY A 145 -8.17 -11.27 -13.37
CA GLY A 145 -8.43 -10.23 -14.37
C GLY A 145 -9.02 -8.94 -13.80
N VAL A 146 -8.86 -8.73 -12.48
CA VAL A 146 -9.36 -7.57 -11.74
C VAL A 146 -8.23 -6.55 -11.60
N VAL A 147 -8.55 -5.26 -11.73
CA VAL A 147 -7.56 -4.19 -11.51
C VAL A 147 -7.21 -4.10 -10.03
N HIS A 148 -5.92 -4.06 -9.71
CA HIS A 148 -5.43 -3.78 -8.37
C HIS A 148 -4.87 -2.36 -8.35
N PHE A 149 -5.54 -1.44 -7.67
CA PHE A 149 -5.17 -0.02 -7.69
C PHE A 149 -4.85 0.46 -6.26
N SER A 150 -3.58 0.70 -5.91
CA SER A 150 -3.26 1.21 -4.58
C SER A 150 -3.24 2.74 -4.53
N PRO A 151 -3.90 3.37 -3.54
CA PRO A 151 -3.77 4.80 -3.32
C PRO A 151 -2.54 5.21 -2.50
N ALA A 152 -1.82 4.27 -1.88
CA ALA A 152 -0.85 4.63 -0.84
C ALA A 152 0.49 3.88 -0.90
N ASN A 153 0.54 2.63 -1.38
CA ASN A 153 1.76 1.83 -1.24
C ASN A 153 2.93 2.37 -2.10
N THR A 154 4.14 2.32 -1.56
CA THR A 154 5.28 3.05 -2.13
C THR A 154 6.42 2.16 -2.62
N SER A 155 6.52 0.90 -2.16
CA SER A 155 7.59 -0.03 -2.55
C SER A 155 7.92 0.01 -4.05
N ASP A 156 9.19 0.25 -4.36
CA ASP A 156 9.71 0.27 -5.74
C ASP A 156 9.49 -1.07 -6.47
N LYS A 157 9.25 -2.15 -5.73
CA LYS A 157 9.00 -3.49 -6.29
C LYS A 157 7.79 -3.51 -7.24
N PHE A 158 6.77 -2.71 -6.97
CA PHE A 158 5.58 -2.63 -7.83
C PHE A 158 5.88 -2.13 -9.24
N THR A 159 6.93 -1.31 -9.41
CA THR A 159 7.39 -0.85 -10.74
C THR A 159 7.82 -2.00 -11.67
N THR A 160 8.11 -3.18 -11.11
CA THR A 160 8.69 -4.32 -11.85
C THR A 160 7.98 -5.64 -11.57
N ILE A 161 6.89 -5.62 -10.82
CA ILE A 161 6.18 -6.83 -10.45
C ILE A 161 5.39 -7.35 -11.66
N GLU A 162 5.31 -8.66 -11.82
CA GLU A 162 4.51 -9.27 -12.88
C GLU A 162 3.03 -9.23 -12.48
N ASP A 163 2.34 -8.16 -12.86
CA ASP A 163 0.93 -7.92 -12.54
C ASP A 163 -0.04 -8.13 -13.71
N LYS A 164 0.46 -8.58 -14.88
CA LYS A 164 -0.30 -8.77 -16.12
C LYS A 164 -0.90 -7.48 -16.70
N GLY A 165 -0.31 -6.33 -16.41
CA GLY A 165 -0.78 -5.00 -16.80
C GLY A 165 -2.02 -4.55 -16.02
N LEU A 166 -2.27 -5.11 -14.83
CA LEU A 166 -3.50 -4.87 -14.05
C LEU A 166 -3.25 -4.12 -12.73
N TYR A 167 -2.01 -3.71 -12.47
CA TYR A 167 -1.67 -2.96 -11.28
C TYR A 167 -1.41 -1.48 -11.60
N PHE A 168 -1.92 -0.59 -10.76
CA PHE A 168 -1.71 0.85 -10.85
C PHE A 168 -1.62 1.45 -9.44
N ARG A 169 -0.99 2.61 -9.30
CA ARG A 169 -1.04 3.38 -8.05
C ARG A 169 -1.02 4.88 -8.26
N THR A 170 -1.73 5.61 -7.41
CA THR A 170 -1.68 7.09 -7.37
C THR A 170 -0.58 7.60 -6.45
N SER A 171 -0.15 6.80 -5.47
CA SER A 171 1.03 7.11 -4.65
C SER A 171 2.32 6.90 -5.45
N PRO A 172 3.32 7.79 -5.34
CA PRO A 172 4.61 7.60 -5.98
C PRO A 172 5.47 6.52 -5.32
N PRO A 173 6.40 5.92 -6.10
CA PRO A 173 7.43 5.03 -5.58
C PRO A 173 8.35 5.67 -4.53
N ASP A 174 8.88 4.81 -3.65
CA ASP A 174 9.91 5.13 -2.65
C ASP A 174 11.15 5.77 -3.26
N LYS A 175 11.47 5.51 -4.53
CA LYS A 175 12.52 6.22 -5.26
C LYS A 175 12.37 7.74 -5.17
N LEU A 176 11.15 8.28 -5.25
CA LEU A 176 10.94 9.73 -5.10
C LEU A 176 10.99 10.16 -3.62
N GLN A 177 10.29 9.45 -2.73
CA GLN A 177 10.24 9.80 -1.31
C GLN A 177 11.62 9.72 -0.65
N GLY A 178 12.38 8.67 -0.92
CA GLY A 178 13.73 8.47 -0.42
C GLY A 178 14.72 9.52 -0.92
N ARG A 179 14.57 10.01 -2.16
CA ARG A 179 15.32 11.17 -2.67
C ARG A 179 14.98 12.44 -1.89
N VAL A 180 13.69 12.75 -1.77
CA VAL A 180 13.25 13.95 -1.03
C VAL A 180 13.73 13.93 0.42
N LEU A 181 13.62 12.78 1.08
CA LEU A 181 14.05 12.61 2.46
C LEU A 181 15.57 12.68 2.61
N GLY A 182 16.33 12.03 1.72
CA GLY A 182 17.79 12.13 1.70
C GLY A 182 18.29 13.55 1.49
N ASP A 183 17.72 14.27 0.52
CA ASP A 183 18.05 15.68 0.26
C ASP A 183 17.72 16.57 1.46
N LEU A 184 16.59 16.33 2.14
CA LEU A 184 16.21 17.03 3.36
C LEU A 184 17.23 16.81 4.49
N ILE A 185 17.68 15.57 4.69
CA ILE A 185 18.66 15.20 5.72
C ILE A 185 19.99 15.94 5.49
N ILE A 186 20.47 15.96 4.24
CA ILE A 186 21.70 16.67 3.86
C ILE A 186 21.54 18.18 3.99
N ALA A 187 20.41 18.74 3.55
CA ALA A 187 20.12 20.17 3.66
C ALA A 187 20.06 20.66 5.12
N ASP A 188 19.62 19.80 6.04
CA ASP A 188 19.63 20.07 7.48
C ASP A 188 21.04 19.94 8.12
N GLY A 189 22.06 19.56 7.34
CA GLY A 189 23.45 19.45 7.79
C GLY A 189 23.78 18.15 8.53
N ASN A 190 22.96 17.10 8.37
CA ASN A 190 23.21 15.79 8.98
C ASN A 190 24.04 14.90 8.04
N ASP A 191 25.35 14.97 8.19
CA ASP A 191 26.33 14.22 7.38
C ASP A 191 26.56 12.78 7.84
N THR A 192 26.18 12.40 9.06
CA THR A 192 26.18 11.01 9.53
C THR A 192 24.77 10.56 9.91
N VAL A 193 24.31 9.49 9.29
CA VAL A 193 22.92 9.03 9.35
C VAL A 193 22.86 7.59 9.83
N GLY A 194 22.00 7.33 10.79
CA GLY A 194 21.58 5.99 11.17
C GLY A 194 20.20 5.69 10.60
N ILE A 195 19.95 4.47 10.13
CA ILE A 195 18.63 4.05 9.63
C ILE A 195 18.11 2.89 10.48
N LEU A 196 16.88 3.02 10.99
CA LEU A 196 16.09 1.92 11.53
C LEU A 196 14.89 1.72 10.59
N ALA A 197 14.85 0.58 9.90
CA ALA A 197 13.81 0.27 8.94
C ALA A 197 13.12 -1.04 9.29
N MET A 198 11.78 -1.11 9.17
CA MET A 198 11.07 -2.37 9.31
C MET A 198 11.53 -3.36 8.23
N GLN A 199 11.71 -4.62 8.61
CA GLN A 199 12.24 -5.67 7.72
C GLN A 199 11.15 -6.21 6.78
N ASP A 200 10.77 -5.41 5.79
CA ASP A 200 9.94 -5.81 4.65
C ASP A 200 10.34 -5.07 3.37
N SER A 201 9.60 -5.27 2.27
CA SER A 201 9.92 -4.67 0.97
C SER A 201 9.79 -3.13 0.97
N TYR A 202 8.84 -2.58 1.71
CA TYR A 202 8.68 -1.14 1.91
C TYR A 202 9.85 -0.58 2.69
N GLY A 203 10.10 -1.08 3.90
CA GLY A 203 11.12 -0.54 4.78
C GLY A 203 12.52 -0.67 4.20
N THR A 204 12.83 -1.83 3.63
CA THR A 204 14.13 -2.09 3.01
C THR A 204 14.35 -1.24 1.76
N GLY A 205 13.33 -1.14 0.90
CA GLY A 205 13.40 -0.39 -0.36
C GLY A 205 13.55 1.12 -0.12
N LEU A 206 12.74 1.70 0.77
CA LEU A 206 12.85 3.11 1.11
C LEU A 206 14.19 3.43 1.78
N ALA A 207 14.69 2.55 2.66
CA ALA A 207 16.00 2.69 3.28
C ALA A 207 17.14 2.68 2.23
N ASP A 208 17.05 1.84 1.19
CA ASP A 208 18.02 1.82 0.09
C ASP A 208 18.06 3.17 -0.64
N GLN A 209 16.88 3.76 -0.93
CA GLN A 209 16.78 5.04 -1.65
C GLN A 209 17.31 6.22 -0.81
N VAL A 210 16.99 6.23 0.49
CA VAL A 210 17.51 7.23 1.43
C VAL A 210 19.03 7.11 1.53
N GLN A 211 19.56 5.90 1.74
CA GLN A 211 21.00 5.66 1.84
C GLN A 211 21.74 6.11 0.59
N LYS A 212 21.20 5.76 -0.59
CA LYS A 212 21.76 6.19 -1.88
C LYS A 212 21.83 7.71 -1.96
N THR A 213 20.72 8.40 -1.68
CA THR A 213 20.63 9.86 -1.80
C THR A 213 21.53 10.58 -0.80
N VAL A 214 21.57 10.13 0.45
CA VAL A 214 22.49 10.67 1.48
C VAL A 214 23.95 10.53 1.03
N THR A 215 24.33 9.36 0.50
CA THR A 215 25.70 9.10 0.03
C THR A 215 26.06 9.97 -1.18
N ASP A 216 25.15 10.09 -2.15
CA ASP A 216 25.33 10.95 -3.33
C ASP A 216 25.42 12.43 -2.94
N GLY A 217 24.71 12.84 -1.89
CA GLY A 217 24.76 14.18 -1.29
C GLY A 217 26.00 14.44 -0.41
N GLY A 218 26.92 13.49 -0.28
CA GLY A 218 28.17 13.62 0.47
C GLY A 218 28.08 13.29 1.97
N GLY A 219 26.96 12.73 2.43
CA GLY A 219 26.82 12.16 3.77
C GLY A 219 27.23 10.68 3.83
N GLU A 220 27.16 10.10 5.02
CA GLU A 220 27.49 8.71 5.31
C GLU A 220 26.36 8.06 6.13
N VAL A 221 25.88 6.89 5.68
CA VAL A 221 25.03 6.02 6.51
C VAL A 221 25.94 5.13 7.37
N VAL A 222 26.09 5.49 8.64
CA VAL A 222 27.05 4.86 9.57
C VAL A 222 26.54 3.56 10.17
N GLU A 223 25.22 3.36 10.18
CA GLU A 223 24.55 2.13 10.60
C GLU A 223 23.18 2.04 9.92
N ARG A 224 22.84 0.84 9.49
CA ARG A 224 21.48 0.49 9.08
C ARG A 224 21.07 -0.79 9.80
N VAL A 225 19.89 -0.75 10.41
CA VAL A 225 19.27 -1.91 11.04
C VAL A 225 17.88 -2.12 10.46
N ASP A 226 17.74 -3.23 9.74
CA ASP A 226 16.44 -3.74 9.32
C ASP A 226 15.88 -4.58 10.48
N TYR A 227 14.87 -4.08 11.19
CA TYR A 227 14.33 -4.66 12.42
C TYR A 227 13.08 -5.50 12.16
N ASP A 228 12.84 -6.53 12.98
CA ASP A 228 11.56 -7.25 12.96
C ASP A 228 10.45 -6.36 13.56
N PRO A 229 9.46 -5.90 12.77
CA PRO A 229 8.40 -5.03 13.30
C PRO A 229 7.53 -5.74 14.36
N LYS A 230 7.61 -7.06 14.46
CA LYS A 230 6.89 -7.89 15.45
C LYS A 230 7.69 -8.09 16.74
N ALA A 231 8.89 -7.51 16.83
CA ALA A 231 9.74 -7.65 18.01
C ALA A 231 9.03 -7.14 19.28
N ALA A 232 9.27 -7.82 20.40
CA ALA A 232 8.72 -7.43 21.68
C ALA A 232 9.29 -6.09 22.17
N ASP A 233 10.58 -5.86 21.88
CA ASP A 233 11.31 -4.62 22.12
C ASP A 233 12.37 -4.39 21.04
N PHE A 234 12.90 -3.16 20.98
CA PHE A 234 13.88 -2.71 19.98
C PHE A 234 15.23 -2.33 20.60
N SER A 235 15.52 -2.83 21.80
CA SER A 235 16.68 -2.39 22.60
C SER A 235 18.02 -2.71 21.92
N ALA A 236 18.14 -3.90 21.33
CA ALA A 236 19.35 -4.31 20.61
C ALA A 236 19.56 -3.50 19.33
N ASP A 237 18.48 -3.16 18.61
CA ASP A 237 18.56 -2.43 17.36
C ASP A 237 18.94 -0.95 17.59
N VAL A 238 18.33 -0.32 18.59
CA VAL A 238 18.73 1.03 19.03
C VAL A 238 20.17 1.04 19.56
N ALA A 239 20.62 -0.02 20.25
CA ALA A 239 21.99 -0.10 20.77
C ALA A 239 23.04 -0.16 19.65
N LYS A 240 22.77 -0.86 18.54
CA LYS A 240 23.64 -0.86 17.34
C LYS A 240 23.78 0.55 16.78
N LEU A 241 22.66 1.26 16.63
CA LEU A 241 22.64 2.64 16.14
C LEU A 241 23.43 3.58 17.06
N LYS A 242 23.19 3.45 18.37
CA LYS A 242 23.87 4.25 19.41
C LYS A 242 25.38 4.08 19.38
N ALA A 243 25.88 2.88 19.10
CA ALA A 243 27.31 2.61 19.02
C ALA A 243 28.02 3.41 17.92
N LYS A 244 27.29 3.88 16.90
CA LYS A 244 27.81 4.74 15.83
C LYS A 244 27.57 6.24 16.05
N ASN A 245 26.67 6.60 16.96
CA ASN A 245 26.36 7.99 17.33
C ASN A 245 26.09 8.90 16.11
N PRO A 246 25.13 8.56 15.23
CA PRO A 246 24.81 9.36 14.06
C PRO A 246 24.19 10.71 14.42
N LYS A 247 24.34 11.75 13.60
CA LYS A 247 23.66 13.04 13.78
C LYS A 247 22.18 12.98 13.42
N GLY A 248 21.86 12.32 12.30
CA GLY A 248 20.50 12.06 11.83
C GLY A 248 20.07 10.62 12.07
N ILE A 249 18.80 10.39 12.38
CA ILE A 249 18.21 9.06 12.51
C ILE A 249 16.96 8.99 11.64
N VAL A 250 16.95 8.06 10.71
CA VAL A 250 15.79 7.79 9.85
C VAL A 250 15.02 6.62 10.44
N LEU A 251 13.71 6.80 10.60
CA LEU A 251 12.78 5.81 11.13
C LEU A 251 11.79 5.46 10.02
N ILE A 252 11.83 4.21 9.55
CA ILE A 252 10.95 3.68 8.52
C ILE A 252 10.18 2.51 9.13
N GLY A 253 8.87 2.64 9.24
CA GLY A 253 8.03 1.68 9.95
C GLY A 253 6.59 2.13 10.00
N PHE A 254 5.78 1.42 10.79
CA PHE A 254 4.37 1.77 11.02
C PHE A 254 4.13 2.15 12.49
N GLU A 255 3.01 1.72 13.08
CA GLU A 255 2.63 2.01 14.47
C GLU A 255 3.70 1.59 15.50
N GLU A 256 4.44 0.50 15.25
CA GLU A 256 5.49 0.02 16.15
C GLU A 256 6.64 1.00 16.32
N THR A 257 6.79 1.97 15.42
CA THR A 257 7.75 3.09 15.54
C THR A 257 7.60 3.83 16.87
N ALA A 258 6.40 3.87 17.46
CA ALA A 258 6.21 4.45 18.79
C ALA A 258 7.05 3.77 19.88
N LYS A 259 7.26 2.45 19.80
CA LYS A 259 8.15 1.71 20.71
C LYS A 259 9.63 1.98 20.39
N VAL A 260 9.98 2.13 19.11
CA VAL A 260 11.34 2.51 18.69
C VAL A 260 11.70 3.90 19.25
N VAL A 261 10.80 4.88 19.14
CA VAL A 261 10.96 6.22 19.71
C VAL A 261 11.14 6.17 21.24
N GLN A 262 10.32 5.38 21.94
CA GLN A 262 10.47 5.20 23.39
C GLN A 262 11.86 4.64 23.76
N GLU A 263 12.35 3.67 22.99
CA GLU A 263 13.66 3.07 23.22
C GLU A 263 14.81 4.04 22.88
N LEU A 264 14.69 4.85 21.82
CA LEU A 264 15.64 5.92 21.51
C LEU A 264 15.77 6.91 22.66
N VAL A 265 14.64 7.41 23.20
CA VAL A 265 14.64 8.32 24.35
C VAL A 265 15.29 7.66 25.57
N LYS A 266 14.89 6.43 25.89
CA LYS A 266 15.42 5.66 27.03
C LYS A 266 16.92 5.43 26.93
N GLN A 267 17.45 5.20 25.72
CA GLN A 267 18.88 5.04 25.48
C GLN A 267 19.64 6.36 25.33
N GLY A 268 18.97 7.51 25.49
CA GLY A 268 19.61 8.82 25.49
C GLY A 268 19.90 9.35 24.09
N MET A 269 19.12 8.93 23.09
CA MET A 269 19.15 9.44 21.71
C MET A 269 17.91 10.28 21.31
N PRO A 270 17.41 11.22 22.15
CA PRO A 270 16.23 12.04 21.84
C PRO A 270 16.41 12.95 20.61
N ALA A 271 15.28 13.41 20.04
CA ALA A 271 15.21 14.21 18.82
C ALA A 271 15.97 15.56 18.87
N ASP A 272 16.17 16.11 20.07
CA ASP A 272 16.92 17.36 20.29
C ASP A 272 18.44 17.16 20.16
N LYS A 273 18.93 15.93 20.37
CA LYS A 273 20.34 15.54 20.23
C LYS A 273 20.65 14.84 18.91
N HIS A 274 19.71 14.04 18.40
CA HIS A 274 19.82 13.33 17.14
C HIS A 274 18.60 13.70 16.30
N LYS A 275 18.78 14.33 15.14
CA LYS A 275 17.63 14.76 14.33
C LYS A 275 16.92 13.53 13.78
N TRP A 276 15.67 13.32 14.19
CA TRP A 276 14.86 12.21 13.69
C TRP A 276 14.11 12.62 12.43
N TYR A 277 14.02 11.66 11.52
CA TYR A 277 13.35 11.75 10.24
C TYR A 277 12.38 10.58 10.10
N MET A 278 11.14 10.89 9.76
CA MET A 278 10.02 9.96 9.66
C MET A 278 9.48 9.90 8.24
N VAL A 279 8.58 8.95 8.01
CA VAL A 279 7.96 8.66 6.71
C VAL A 279 6.46 8.44 6.90
N ASP A 280 5.73 8.42 5.80
CA ASP A 280 4.27 8.31 5.72
C ASP A 280 3.69 7.20 6.60
N GLY A 281 4.36 6.06 6.68
CA GLY A 281 3.93 4.92 7.49
C GLY A 281 3.88 5.21 9.00
N ASN A 282 4.68 6.16 9.50
CA ASN A 282 4.83 6.44 10.93
C ASN A 282 4.60 7.90 11.33
N THR A 283 4.03 8.74 10.45
CA THR A 283 3.73 10.13 10.76
C THR A 283 2.40 10.36 11.50
N SER A 284 1.67 9.34 11.91
CA SER A 284 0.35 9.52 12.56
C SER A 284 0.35 10.53 13.74
N ASN A 285 -0.59 11.49 13.68
CA ASN A 285 -0.84 12.49 14.72
C ASN A 285 -1.47 11.90 16.01
N THR A 286 -1.82 10.62 16.03
CA THR A 286 -2.45 9.95 17.17
C THR A 286 -1.53 8.95 17.87
N ASN A 287 -0.52 8.42 17.17
CA ASN A 287 0.37 7.38 17.70
C ASN A 287 1.26 7.87 18.85
N TYR A 288 1.57 9.18 18.90
CA TYR A 288 2.58 9.74 19.81
C TYR A 288 2.00 10.62 20.94
N VAL A 289 0.69 10.85 20.96
CA VAL A 289 0.05 11.81 21.90
C VAL A 289 0.15 11.41 23.38
N LYS A 290 0.41 10.13 23.66
CA LYS A 290 0.61 9.61 25.02
C LYS A 290 2.05 9.78 25.52
N MET A 291 2.98 10.17 24.64
CA MET A 291 4.36 10.46 25.02
C MET A 291 4.48 11.81 25.72
N PRO A 292 5.54 12.05 26.51
CA PRO A 292 5.80 13.36 27.08
C PRO A 292 5.77 14.45 25.99
N LYS A 293 5.14 15.59 26.30
CA LYS A 293 5.15 16.75 25.40
C LYS A 293 6.58 17.13 25.03
N GLY A 294 6.76 17.46 23.76
CA GLY A 294 8.02 17.85 23.17
C GLY A 294 8.92 16.70 22.71
N THR A 295 8.51 15.44 22.88
CA THR A 295 9.26 14.25 22.42
C THR A 295 9.59 14.31 20.94
N LEU A 296 8.65 14.80 20.11
CA LEU A 296 8.82 14.92 18.67
C LEU A 296 9.13 16.34 18.19
N THR A 297 9.43 17.29 19.08
CA THR A 297 9.64 18.69 18.66
C THR A 297 10.72 18.78 17.57
N GLY A 298 10.35 19.29 16.40
CA GLY A 298 11.27 19.48 15.28
C GLY A 298 11.60 18.22 14.50
N VAL A 299 11.01 17.06 14.82
CA VAL A 299 11.07 15.85 13.99
C VAL A 299 10.36 16.15 12.67
N LYS A 300 10.99 15.80 11.56
CA LYS A 300 10.42 15.99 10.22
C LYS A 300 9.96 14.66 9.64
N GLY A 301 8.87 14.66 8.89
CA GLY A 301 8.32 13.51 8.21
C GLY A 301 8.05 13.79 6.73
N THR A 302 8.11 12.77 5.89
CA THR A 302 7.73 12.87 4.47
C THR A 302 6.48 12.06 4.20
N ILE A 303 5.47 12.66 3.55
CA ILE A 303 4.26 11.96 3.13
C ILE A 303 4.10 12.15 1.61
N PRO A 304 4.01 11.07 0.83
CA PRO A 304 3.63 11.15 -0.57
C PRO A 304 2.27 11.81 -0.77
N GLY A 305 2.17 12.62 -1.82
CA GLY A 305 0.95 13.35 -2.15
C GLY A 305 1.10 14.87 -2.04
N ALA A 306 0.25 15.57 -2.79
CA ALA A 306 0.11 17.02 -2.72
C ALA A 306 -0.74 17.45 -1.51
N ALA A 307 -0.80 18.75 -1.26
CA ALA A 307 -1.73 19.29 -0.28
C ALA A 307 -3.17 18.97 -0.68
N ALA A 308 -3.93 18.30 0.19
CA ALA A 308 -5.39 18.24 0.05
C ALA A 308 -5.95 19.67 0.13
N PRO A 309 -6.58 20.21 -0.93
CA PRO A 309 -7.10 21.58 -0.89
C PRO A 309 -8.17 21.75 0.19
N GLU A 310 -8.26 22.92 0.83
CA GLU A 310 -9.23 23.17 1.93
C GLU A 310 -10.68 22.85 1.51
N GLU A 311 -11.07 23.20 0.29
CA GLU A 311 -12.40 22.87 -0.24
C GLU A 311 -12.62 21.36 -0.38
N PHE A 312 -11.57 20.61 -0.70
CA PHE A 312 -11.62 19.15 -0.75
C PHE A 312 -11.72 18.56 0.67
N GLN A 313 -10.95 19.07 1.63
CA GLN A 313 -11.06 18.68 3.05
C GLN A 313 -12.48 18.93 3.60
N LYS A 314 -13.13 20.04 3.21
CA LYS A 314 -14.54 20.32 3.56
C LYS A 314 -15.50 19.29 2.97
N LYS A 315 -15.29 18.85 1.72
CA LYS A 315 -16.10 17.79 1.12
C LYS A 315 -15.91 16.46 1.86
N LEU A 316 -14.66 16.09 2.16
CA LEU A 316 -14.33 14.88 2.91
C LEU A 316 -14.96 14.89 4.31
N THR A 317 -14.88 16.00 5.03
CA THR A 317 -15.54 16.13 6.35
C THR A 317 -17.06 16.13 6.27
N GLY A 318 -17.64 16.48 5.11
CA GLY A 318 -19.05 16.26 4.82
C GLY A 318 -19.42 14.78 4.62
N VAL A 319 -18.47 13.94 4.20
CA VAL A 319 -18.60 12.48 4.11
C VAL A 319 -18.38 11.83 5.47
N ASN A 320 -17.30 12.21 6.15
CA ASN A 320 -16.95 11.74 7.48
C ASN A 320 -16.52 12.91 8.39
N PRO A 321 -17.36 13.37 9.32
CA PRO A 321 -17.06 14.52 10.19
C PRO A 321 -15.98 14.23 11.23
N ASP A 322 -15.61 12.96 11.44
CA ASP A 322 -14.62 12.53 12.44
C ASP A 322 -13.19 12.46 11.86
N LEU A 323 -12.97 12.93 10.62
CA LEU A 323 -11.64 12.95 10.01
C LEU A 323 -10.70 13.91 10.76
N GLU A 324 -9.60 13.35 11.26
CA GLU A 324 -8.50 14.09 11.88
C GLU A 324 -7.24 14.12 10.99
N ASP A 325 -7.24 13.34 9.91
CA ASP A 325 -6.16 13.16 8.96
C ASP A 325 -6.75 13.15 7.53
N PHE A 326 -5.94 13.52 6.53
CA PHE A 326 -6.34 13.61 5.12
C PHE A 326 -5.34 12.92 4.18
N SER A 327 -4.33 12.24 4.72
CA SER A 327 -3.32 11.51 3.96
C SER A 327 -3.99 10.45 3.09
N TYR A 328 -3.55 10.37 1.82
CA TYR A 328 -4.07 9.41 0.83
C TYR A 328 -5.57 9.54 0.48
N ALA A 329 -6.30 10.53 1.01
CA ALA A 329 -7.67 10.80 0.59
C ALA A 329 -7.76 11.34 -0.84
N PRO A 330 -6.92 12.31 -1.29
CA PRO A 330 -6.86 12.72 -2.69
C PRO A 330 -6.54 11.57 -3.64
N GLU A 331 -5.57 10.74 -3.27
CA GLU A 331 -5.07 9.61 -4.05
C GLU A 331 -6.15 8.52 -4.19
N SER A 332 -6.92 8.27 -3.13
CA SER A 332 -8.06 7.34 -3.12
C SER A 332 -9.24 7.86 -3.95
N TYR A 333 -9.52 9.16 -3.87
CA TYR A 333 -10.53 9.82 -4.69
C TYR A 333 -10.17 9.74 -6.18
N ASP A 334 -8.91 10.03 -6.53
CA ASP A 334 -8.44 9.97 -7.91
C ASP A 334 -8.39 8.54 -8.45
N ALA A 335 -8.00 7.55 -7.64
CA ALA A 335 -8.03 6.15 -8.04
C ALA A 335 -9.44 5.72 -8.50
N ALA A 336 -10.47 6.07 -7.72
CA ALA A 336 -11.86 5.77 -8.07
C ALA A 336 -12.32 6.49 -9.35
N ASN A 337 -11.97 7.76 -9.53
CA ASN A 337 -12.29 8.51 -10.73
C ASN A 337 -11.58 7.95 -11.97
N LEU A 338 -10.29 7.62 -11.88
CA LEU A 338 -9.52 7.05 -12.97
C LEU A 338 -10.09 5.71 -13.43
N ILE A 339 -10.43 4.81 -12.49
CA ILE A 339 -11.09 3.54 -12.81
C ILE A 339 -12.42 3.79 -13.54
N ALA A 340 -13.24 4.72 -13.03
CA ALA A 340 -14.54 5.04 -13.63
C ALA A 340 -14.41 5.67 -15.03
N LEU A 341 -13.47 6.58 -15.23
CA LEU A 341 -13.20 7.21 -16.52
C LEU A 341 -12.63 6.22 -17.54
N ALA A 342 -11.73 5.34 -17.10
CA ALA A 342 -11.19 4.28 -17.94
C ALA A 342 -12.28 3.28 -18.36
N ALA A 343 -13.22 2.93 -17.48
CA ALA A 343 -14.38 2.12 -17.83
C ALA A 343 -15.30 2.80 -18.88
N GLU A 344 -15.56 4.10 -18.72
CA GLU A 344 -16.31 4.91 -19.71
C GLU A 344 -15.59 4.95 -21.07
N ALA A 345 -14.29 5.19 -21.08
CA ALA A 345 -13.47 5.21 -22.29
C ALA A 345 -13.42 3.83 -22.98
N ALA A 346 -13.34 2.75 -22.19
CA ALA A 346 -13.36 1.38 -22.67
C ALA A 346 -14.74 0.94 -23.16
N LYS A 347 -15.81 1.60 -22.68
CA LYS A 347 -17.20 1.15 -22.82
C LYS A 347 -17.40 -0.27 -22.27
N SER A 348 -16.67 -0.58 -21.21
CA SER A 348 -16.59 -1.90 -20.59
C SER A 348 -16.21 -1.73 -19.11
N ASP A 349 -16.80 -2.55 -18.26
CA ASP A 349 -16.47 -2.69 -16.85
C ASP A 349 -15.47 -3.82 -16.59
N ALA A 350 -15.06 -4.60 -17.59
CA ALA A 350 -14.08 -5.65 -17.37
C ALA A 350 -12.71 -5.08 -16.96
N GLY A 351 -12.11 -5.60 -15.89
CA GLY A 351 -10.84 -5.08 -15.35
C GLY A 351 -9.70 -4.97 -16.39
N VAL A 352 -9.57 -5.94 -17.29
CA VAL A 352 -8.59 -5.90 -18.40
C VAL A 352 -8.83 -4.76 -19.39
N ASP A 353 -10.09 -4.40 -19.65
CA ASP A 353 -10.46 -3.32 -20.56
C ASP A 353 -10.28 -1.95 -19.88
N ILE A 354 -10.58 -1.88 -18.58
CA ILE A 354 -10.30 -0.70 -17.73
C ILE A 354 -8.79 -0.43 -17.71
N ALA A 355 -7.97 -1.44 -17.41
CA ALA A 355 -6.52 -1.29 -17.34
C ALA A 355 -5.92 -0.78 -18.65
N ALA A 356 -6.41 -1.28 -19.79
CA ALA A 356 -5.98 -0.84 -21.12
C ALA A 356 -6.27 0.65 -21.40
N LYS A 357 -7.14 1.30 -20.62
CA LYS A 357 -7.52 2.70 -20.77
C LYS A 357 -6.98 3.62 -19.69
N LEU A 358 -6.46 3.11 -18.57
CA LEU A 358 -5.98 3.93 -17.45
C LEU A 358 -4.87 4.90 -17.87
N MET A 359 -3.89 4.46 -18.66
CA MET A 359 -2.84 5.35 -19.17
C MET A 359 -3.36 6.36 -20.20
N GLU A 360 -4.39 6.03 -20.98
CA GLU A 360 -4.94 6.92 -22.02
C GLU A 360 -5.70 8.07 -21.38
N VAL A 361 -6.54 7.79 -20.37
CA VAL A 361 -7.36 8.81 -19.72
C VAL A 361 -6.58 9.76 -18.81
N SER A 362 -5.29 9.49 -18.58
CA SER A 362 -4.48 10.22 -17.60
C SER A 362 -3.34 11.04 -18.20
N LYS A 363 -3.21 11.12 -19.54
CA LYS A 363 -2.18 11.97 -20.17
C LYS A 363 -2.50 12.34 -21.62
N GLY A 364 -1.94 13.45 -22.08
CA GLY A 364 -1.86 13.82 -23.50
C GLY A 364 -3.14 14.40 -24.12
N GLY A 365 -4.30 14.15 -23.52
CA GLY A 365 -5.59 14.70 -23.92
C GLY A 365 -5.91 16.09 -23.38
N THR A 366 -7.19 16.44 -23.41
CA THR A 366 -7.69 17.70 -22.84
C THR A 366 -7.79 17.59 -21.32
N LYS A 367 -7.10 18.48 -20.61
CA LYS A 367 -7.13 18.52 -19.14
C LYS A 367 -8.54 18.71 -18.60
N CYS A 368 -8.88 17.88 -17.63
CA CYS A 368 -10.13 17.94 -16.87
C CYS A 368 -9.88 17.48 -15.43
N LYS A 369 -10.64 18.01 -14.47
CA LYS A 369 -10.32 17.88 -13.03
C LYS A 369 -11.34 17.12 -12.19
N SER A 370 -12.49 16.80 -12.78
CA SER A 370 -13.57 16.10 -12.10
C SER A 370 -14.18 15.06 -13.02
N PHE A 371 -14.75 13.99 -12.45
CA PHE A 371 -15.40 12.96 -13.23
C PHE A 371 -16.44 13.54 -14.21
N LYS A 372 -17.28 14.47 -13.75
CA LYS A 372 -18.33 15.08 -14.59
C LYS A 372 -17.75 15.81 -15.79
N GLU A 373 -16.70 16.59 -15.59
CA GLU A 373 -16.02 17.31 -16.67
C GLU A 373 -15.39 16.33 -17.67
N CYS A 374 -14.66 15.34 -17.17
CA CYS A 374 -13.96 14.37 -18.00
C CYS A 374 -14.91 13.44 -18.77
N VAL A 375 -15.99 12.96 -18.14
CA VAL A 375 -16.95 12.08 -18.80
C VAL A 375 -17.76 12.82 -19.87
N ASP A 376 -18.01 14.12 -19.73
CA ASP A 376 -18.64 14.93 -20.77
C ASP A 376 -17.73 15.05 -22.00
N LEU A 377 -16.42 15.23 -21.79
CA LEU A 377 -15.43 15.25 -22.88
C LEU A 377 -15.33 13.89 -23.59
N LEU A 378 -15.26 12.79 -22.83
CA LEU A 378 -15.29 11.43 -23.40
C LEU A 378 -16.55 11.18 -24.24
N LYS A 379 -17.72 11.60 -23.75
CA LYS A 379 -19.00 11.48 -24.49
C LYS A 379 -19.03 12.34 -25.74
N ALA A 380 -18.30 13.45 -25.77
CA ALA A 380 -18.11 14.29 -26.96
C ALA A 380 -17.06 13.72 -27.93
N GLY A 381 -16.43 12.58 -27.62
CA GLY A 381 -15.38 11.96 -28.43
C GLY A 381 -14.03 12.67 -28.31
N THR A 382 -13.82 13.41 -27.21
CA THR A 382 -12.56 14.10 -26.92
C THR A 382 -11.70 13.23 -26.03
N ASP A 383 -10.42 13.12 -26.39
CA ASP A 383 -9.39 12.50 -25.56
C ASP A 383 -9.12 13.36 -24.31
N ILE A 384 -8.93 12.74 -23.15
CA ILE A 384 -8.87 13.43 -21.86
C ILE A 384 -7.52 13.23 -21.17
N ASP A 385 -7.20 14.17 -20.29
CA ASP A 385 -6.05 14.11 -19.38
C ASP A 385 -6.58 14.43 -17.98
N TYR A 386 -6.92 13.40 -17.20
CA TYR A 386 -7.43 13.56 -15.84
C TYR A 386 -6.32 14.11 -14.91
N ASP A 387 -6.52 15.33 -14.42
CA ASP A 387 -5.61 16.05 -13.54
C ASP A 387 -6.33 16.30 -12.20
N GLY A 388 -6.26 15.29 -11.33
CA GLY A 388 -7.07 15.14 -10.13
C GLY A 388 -6.59 15.96 -8.93
N VAL A 389 -7.03 15.55 -7.74
CA VAL A 389 -6.75 16.26 -6.48
C VAL A 389 -5.36 15.93 -5.91
N SER A 390 -4.89 14.70 -6.10
CA SER A 390 -3.55 14.24 -5.70
C SER A 390 -2.43 14.87 -6.54
N GLY A 391 -2.80 15.47 -7.67
CA GLY A 391 -1.92 16.12 -8.63
C GLY A 391 -2.05 15.49 -10.01
N PRO A 392 -1.10 15.77 -10.93
CA PRO A 392 -1.03 15.07 -12.21
C PRO A 392 -0.85 13.58 -11.98
N VAL A 393 -1.74 12.76 -12.55
CA VAL A 393 -1.70 11.29 -12.44
C VAL A 393 -1.33 10.66 -13.79
N GLU A 394 -0.30 11.21 -14.44
CA GLU A 394 0.17 10.70 -15.73
C GLU A 394 0.86 9.35 -15.53
N PHE A 395 0.25 8.25 -16.00
CA PHE A 395 0.82 6.92 -15.80
C PHE A 395 1.92 6.60 -16.79
N ASP A 396 3.00 6.00 -16.29
CA ASP A 396 4.00 5.33 -17.10
C ASP A 396 3.57 3.89 -17.47
N GLU A 397 4.45 3.15 -18.14
CA GLU A 397 4.15 1.78 -18.58
C GLU A 397 4.09 0.76 -17.43
N ALA A 398 4.59 1.11 -16.24
CA ALA A 398 4.53 0.27 -15.04
C ALA A 398 3.28 0.54 -14.19
N GLY A 399 2.43 1.48 -14.61
CA GLY A 399 1.26 1.90 -13.81
C GLY A 399 1.61 2.83 -12.65
N ASP A 400 2.83 3.39 -12.65
CA ASP A 400 3.28 4.40 -11.70
C ASP A 400 2.95 5.81 -12.22
N PRO A 401 2.75 6.80 -11.33
CA PRO A 401 2.71 8.18 -11.78
C PRO A 401 4.09 8.57 -12.36
N ALA A 402 4.14 9.44 -13.36
CA ALA A 402 5.40 9.92 -13.94
C ALA A 402 5.98 11.11 -13.15
N VAL A 403 5.09 11.90 -12.56
CA VAL A 403 5.40 13.07 -11.75
C VAL A 403 4.59 12.98 -10.47
N ALA A 404 5.20 13.27 -9.35
CA ALA A 404 4.49 13.30 -8.07
C ALA A 404 5.09 14.31 -7.12
N THR A 405 4.36 14.55 -6.03
CA THR A 405 4.72 15.50 -4.99
C THR A 405 4.93 14.77 -3.67
N ILE A 406 5.92 15.19 -2.90
CA ILE A 406 6.15 14.75 -1.51
C ILE A 406 6.00 15.97 -0.60
N GLY A 407 5.15 15.86 0.41
CA GLY A 407 5.02 16.85 1.48
C GLY A 407 6.03 16.60 2.61
N ILE A 408 6.66 17.66 3.11
CA ILE A 408 7.55 17.63 4.28
C ILE A 408 6.82 18.26 5.46
N TYR A 409 6.58 17.47 6.50
CA TYR A 409 5.86 17.90 7.71
C TYR A 409 6.81 17.98 8.89
N GLN A 410 6.46 18.76 9.91
CA GLN A 410 7.25 18.88 11.12
C GLN A 410 6.37 18.91 12.36
N TYR A 411 6.77 18.11 13.35
CA TYR A 411 6.11 18.02 14.64
C TYR A 411 6.41 19.23 15.55
N GLY A 412 5.37 19.67 16.25
CA GLY A 412 5.40 20.69 17.31
C GLY A 412 5.62 20.10 18.70
N ASP A 413 5.44 20.94 19.71
CA ASP A 413 5.63 20.61 21.13
C ASP A 413 4.51 19.73 21.72
N ASP A 414 3.37 19.66 21.05
CA ASP A 414 2.25 18.77 21.39
C ASP A 414 2.38 17.37 20.76
N ASN A 415 3.51 17.07 20.11
CA ASN A 415 3.76 15.85 19.34
C ASN A 415 2.76 15.65 18.20
N LYS A 416 2.25 16.74 17.63
CA LYS A 416 1.49 16.74 16.37
C LYS A 416 2.15 17.62 15.32
N TYR A 417 1.82 17.39 14.05
CA TYR A 417 2.18 18.26 12.95
C TYR A 417 0.91 18.90 12.36
N ALA A 418 1.06 20.07 11.74
CA ALA A 418 -0.07 20.77 11.11
C ALA A 418 -0.52 20.07 9.82
N SER A 419 -1.79 20.17 9.46
CA SER A 419 -2.32 19.60 8.21
C SER A 419 -1.64 20.12 6.95
N LYS A 420 -0.99 21.29 7.02
CA LYS A 420 -0.20 21.86 5.94
C LYS A 420 1.28 21.53 6.12
N ALA A 421 1.90 20.97 5.09
CA ALA A 421 3.33 20.73 5.04
C ALA A 421 4.14 22.04 5.15
N LEU A 422 5.37 21.94 5.66
CA LEU A 422 6.36 23.02 5.59
C LEU A 422 6.72 23.35 4.15
N GLU A 423 6.83 22.32 3.32
CA GLU A 423 7.28 22.39 1.94
C GLU A 423 6.67 21.21 1.16
N TYR A 424 6.39 21.42 -0.12
CA TYR A 424 6.07 20.37 -1.07
C TYR A 424 7.16 20.32 -2.13
N ARG A 425 7.67 19.13 -2.44
CA ARG A 425 8.66 18.92 -3.50
C ARG A 425 8.06 18.05 -4.58
N THR A 426 7.96 18.59 -5.79
CA THR A 426 7.49 17.88 -6.97
C THR A 426 8.67 17.46 -7.82
N GLY A 427 8.68 16.21 -8.27
CA GLY A 427 9.76 15.67 -9.09
C GLY A 427 9.28 14.60 -10.06
N ASN A 428 10.08 14.37 -11.11
CA ASN A 428 9.87 13.25 -12.00
C ASN A 428 10.37 11.96 -11.32
N ILE A 429 9.64 10.87 -11.45
CA ILE A 429 9.99 9.60 -10.82
C ILE A 429 11.22 8.95 -11.49
N ALA A 430 11.43 9.17 -12.79
CA ALA A 430 12.53 8.59 -13.54
C ALA A 430 13.93 9.13 -13.17
N GLY A 431 14.02 10.28 -12.48
CA GLY A 431 15.30 10.94 -12.20
C GLY A 431 15.27 12.41 -12.53
#